data_AF-A0A7C1V123-F1
#
_entry.id   AF-A0A7C1V123-F1
#
_cell.length_a   1.000
_cell.length_b   1.000
_cell.length_c   1.000
_cell.angle_alpha   90.00
_cell.angle_beta   90.00
_cell.angle_gamma   90.00
#
_symmetry.space_group_name_H-M   'P 1'
#
loop_
_entity.id
_entity.type
_entity.pdbx_description
1 polymer ?
#
loop_
_entity_poly.entity_id
_entity_poly.type
_entity_poly.pdbx_seq_one_letter_code
_entity_poly.pdbx_strand_id
1 'polypeptide(L)'
;MIDKIPEIEGIDIAVHYNPASTVGGDLYNVLKCHKGHAGFIIGDVAGKGLVSALFLVRFLKEFQKISLCHETLPDIMKKTNEMLYDETRNGTFITMVFMIFNPENRILYYTNAGHPPPLLWNSRKKYSRWLNKACTPPLGISKEISIQAEEIKLSKGDCLVLYTDGLIEARNSDGTLYGFKRLESVVRQAGSSAKGIIDKIVADLCDFEVYPEYRDDLTILAFCLKDQP
;
A
#
# COMPACT_ATOMS: atom_id res chain seq x y z
N MET A 1 -2.31 4.56 -12.42
CA MET A 1 -1.18 3.92 -11.73
C MET A 1 0.11 4.53 -12.24
N ILE A 2 1.25 4.34 -11.56
CA ILE A 2 2.53 4.86 -12.06
C ILE A 2 3.06 3.98 -13.19
N ASP A 3 3.39 4.60 -14.31
CA ASP A 3 4.01 3.91 -15.45
C ASP A 3 5.52 3.68 -15.24
N LYS A 4 6.13 4.50 -14.37
CA LYS A 4 7.55 4.41 -13.98
C LYS A 4 7.70 4.69 -12.49
N ILE A 5 8.41 3.79 -11.80
CA ILE A 5 8.77 3.97 -10.40
C ILE A 5 9.74 5.16 -10.28
N PRO A 6 9.44 6.18 -9.48
CA PRO A 6 10.34 7.31 -9.31
C PRO A 6 11.59 6.88 -8.54
N GLU A 7 12.73 7.43 -8.94
CA GLU A 7 13.97 7.27 -8.18
C GLU A 7 13.91 8.16 -6.94
N ILE A 8 14.03 7.53 -5.78
CA ILE A 8 14.12 8.21 -4.48
C ILE A 8 15.44 7.79 -3.84
N GLU A 9 16.25 8.79 -3.49
CA GLU A 9 17.57 8.56 -2.91
C GLU A 9 17.48 7.70 -1.65
N GLY A 10 18.38 6.71 -1.55
CA GLY A 10 18.42 5.79 -0.41
C GLY A 10 17.28 4.77 -0.35
N ILE A 11 16.32 4.76 -1.28
CA ILE A 11 15.21 3.80 -1.29
C ILE A 11 15.31 2.86 -2.50
N ASP A 12 15.08 1.57 -2.26
CA ASP A 12 14.81 0.56 -3.29
C ASP A 12 13.30 0.30 -3.33
N ILE A 13 12.67 0.36 -4.51
CA ILE A 13 11.21 0.26 -4.66
C ILE A 13 10.91 -0.74 -5.76
N ALA A 14 9.96 -1.64 -5.49
CA ALA A 14 9.45 -2.58 -6.48
C ALA A 14 7.92 -2.69 -6.35
N VAL A 15 7.27 -2.99 -7.46
CA VAL A 15 5.83 -3.25 -7.53
C VAL A 15 5.57 -4.50 -8.34
N HIS A 16 4.63 -5.31 -7.88
CA HIS A 16 3.95 -6.33 -8.65
C HIS A 16 2.47 -5.98 -8.72
N TYR A 17 1.94 -5.90 -9.93
CA TYR A 17 0.54 -5.62 -10.19
C TYR A 17 0.01 -6.63 -11.19
N ASN A 18 -1.03 -7.34 -10.80
CA ASN A 18 -1.68 -8.34 -11.63
C ASN A 18 -3.19 -8.27 -11.44
N PRO A 19 -3.91 -7.56 -12.34
CA PRO A 19 -5.35 -7.42 -12.22
C PRO A 19 -6.09 -8.69 -12.66
N ALA A 20 -7.20 -9.00 -12.00
CA ALA A 20 -8.08 -10.12 -12.34
C ALA A 20 -8.92 -9.87 -13.60
N SER A 21 -9.04 -8.62 -14.05
CA SER A 21 -9.75 -8.26 -15.28
C SER A 21 -9.02 -7.16 -16.06
N THR A 22 -9.53 -6.79 -17.23
CA THR A 22 -8.98 -5.68 -18.05
C THR A 22 -8.91 -4.36 -17.26
N VAL A 23 -9.69 -4.22 -16.19
CA VAL A 23 -9.79 -3.02 -15.36
C VAL A 23 -9.87 -3.42 -13.88
N GLY A 24 -8.77 -3.27 -13.14
CA GLY A 24 -8.72 -3.55 -11.70
C GLY A 24 -9.26 -2.41 -10.82
N GLY A 25 -9.73 -2.76 -9.62
CA GLY A 25 -10.11 -1.87 -8.52
C GLY A 25 -8.95 -1.50 -7.60
N ASP A 26 -7.87 -2.27 -7.63
CA ASP A 26 -6.64 -1.99 -6.91
C ASP A 26 -5.99 -0.67 -7.36
N LEU A 27 -5.45 0.07 -6.39
CA LEU A 27 -4.69 1.28 -6.61
C LEU A 27 -3.32 1.21 -5.94
N TYR A 28 -2.29 1.67 -6.64
CA TYR A 28 -1.00 1.97 -6.05
C TYR A 28 -0.37 3.18 -6.72
N ASN A 29 0.45 3.90 -5.96
CA ASN A 29 1.21 5.04 -6.47
C ASN A 29 2.42 5.34 -5.58
N VAL A 30 3.46 5.90 -6.19
CA VAL A 30 4.58 6.54 -5.48
C VAL A 30 4.67 7.98 -6.00
N LEU A 31 4.40 8.94 -5.12
CA LEU A 31 4.28 10.36 -5.48
C LEU A 31 5.20 11.25 -4.64
N LYS A 32 5.35 12.50 -5.07
CA LYS A 32 6.02 13.54 -4.29
C LYS A 32 4.99 14.26 -3.42
N CYS A 33 5.29 14.39 -2.14
CA CYS A 33 4.54 15.18 -1.17
C CYS A 33 5.21 16.54 -0.94
N HIS A 34 4.58 17.38 -0.11
CA HIS A 34 5.14 18.62 0.39
C HIS A 34 6.60 18.47 0.87
N LYS A 35 7.44 19.49 0.65
CA LYS A 35 8.90 19.49 0.91
C LYS A 35 9.70 18.39 0.18
N GLY A 36 9.13 17.76 -0.85
CA GLY A 36 9.82 16.72 -1.63
C GLY A 36 9.87 15.36 -0.94
N HIS A 37 9.11 15.16 0.14
CA HIS A 37 8.95 13.85 0.78
C HIS A 37 8.35 12.83 -0.21
N ALA A 38 8.63 11.55 0.02
CA ALA A 38 8.09 10.46 -0.79
C ALA A 38 6.76 9.95 -0.20
N GLY A 39 5.70 9.96 -1.00
CA GLY A 39 4.41 9.40 -0.67
C GLY A 39 4.24 7.99 -1.27
N PHE A 40 3.81 7.03 -0.47
CA PHE A 40 3.50 5.66 -0.92
C PHE A 40 2.02 5.39 -0.65
N ILE A 41 1.32 4.90 -1.67
CA ILE A 41 -0.10 4.62 -1.60
C ILE A 41 -0.34 3.19 -2.09
N ILE A 42 -1.16 2.45 -1.35
CA ILE A 42 -1.87 1.28 -1.86
C ILE A 42 -3.32 1.34 -1.37
N GLY A 43 -4.24 0.75 -2.10
CA GLY A 43 -5.63 0.68 -1.70
C GLY A 43 -6.50 -0.10 -2.68
N ASP A 44 -7.79 -0.15 -2.37
CA ASP A 44 -8.81 -0.74 -3.21
C ASP A 44 -10.10 0.10 -3.15
N VAL A 45 -10.77 0.22 -4.28
CA VAL A 45 -12.03 0.95 -4.43
C VAL A 45 -13.18 -0.02 -4.45
N ALA A 46 -14.16 0.22 -3.58
CA ALA A 46 -15.38 -0.56 -3.56
C ALA A 46 -16.16 -0.44 -4.88
N GLY A 47 -16.28 -1.58 -5.59
CA GLY A 47 -17.00 -1.73 -6.85
C GLY A 47 -16.08 -2.13 -8.01
N LYS A 48 -16.59 -2.84 -9.01
CA LYS A 48 -15.78 -3.37 -10.13
C LYS A 48 -16.13 -2.71 -11.47
N GLY A 49 -15.16 -2.68 -12.38
CA GLY A 49 -15.34 -2.29 -13.78
C GLY A 49 -14.89 -0.87 -14.12
N LEU A 50 -15.26 -0.42 -15.32
CA LEU A 50 -14.75 0.80 -15.95
C LEU A 50 -14.99 2.08 -15.10
N VAL A 51 -16.13 2.14 -14.40
CA VAL A 51 -16.48 3.31 -13.57
C VAL A 51 -15.50 3.46 -12.40
N SER A 52 -15.15 2.37 -11.72
CA SER A 52 -14.18 2.38 -10.62
C SER A 52 -12.80 2.83 -11.10
N ALA A 53 -12.35 2.39 -12.28
CA ALA A 53 -11.04 2.81 -12.79
C ALA A 53 -10.99 4.25 -13.27
N LEU A 54 -12.03 4.76 -13.91
CA LEU A 54 -12.09 6.19 -14.26
C LEU A 54 -12.07 7.06 -13.00
N PHE A 55 -12.78 6.62 -11.96
CA PHE A 55 -12.74 7.24 -10.65
C PHE A 55 -11.34 7.19 -10.04
N LEU A 56 -10.66 6.05 -10.07
CA LEU A 56 -9.28 5.90 -9.58
C LEU A 56 -8.30 6.88 -10.23
N VAL A 57 -8.37 7.03 -11.56
CA VAL A 57 -7.50 7.97 -12.28
C VAL A 57 -7.71 9.41 -11.80
N ARG A 58 -8.97 9.81 -11.63
CA ARG A 58 -9.31 11.14 -11.12
C ARG A 58 -8.89 11.32 -9.66
N PHE A 59 -9.18 10.33 -8.82
CA PHE A 59 -8.79 10.28 -7.42
C PHE A 59 -7.28 10.48 -7.25
N LEU A 60 -6.46 9.69 -7.96
CA LEU A 60 -5.00 9.79 -7.85
C LEU A 60 -4.48 11.18 -8.25
N LYS A 61 -5.08 11.80 -9.26
CA LYS A 61 -4.71 13.16 -9.70
C LYS A 61 -5.03 14.21 -8.64
N GLU A 62 -6.22 14.15 -8.03
CA GLU A 62 -6.59 15.09 -6.98
C GLU A 62 -5.82 14.81 -5.68
N PHE A 63 -5.64 13.54 -5.31
CA PHE A 63 -4.84 13.13 -4.16
C PHE A 63 -3.39 13.63 -4.26
N GLN A 64 -2.79 13.56 -5.45
CA GLN A 64 -1.45 14.09 -5.67
C GLN A 64 -1.38 15.61 -5.45
N LYS A 65 -2.40 16.37 -5.90
CA LYS A 65 -2.46 17.82 -5.63
C LYS A 65 -2.59 18.09 -4.13
N ILE A 66 -3.50 17.39 -3.44
CA ILE A 66 -3.68 17.52 -1.99
C ILE A 66 -2.36 17.24 -1.26
N SER A 67 -1.66 16.17 -1.64
CA SER A 67 -0.37 15.76 -1.04
C SER A 67 0.75 16.80 -1.21
N LEU A 68 0.68 17.66 -2.23
CA LEU A 68 1.63 18.76 -2.44
C LEU A 68 1.25 20.02 -1.66
N CYS A 69 -0.05 20.27 -1.47
CA CYS A 69 -0.58 21.49 -0.84
C CYS A 69 -0.64 21.43 0.68
N HIS A 70 -0.60 20.24 1.29
CA HIS A 70 -0.74 20.05 2.73
C HIS A 70 0.52 19.42 3.34
N GLU A 71 0.88 19.86 4.55
CA GLU A 71 2.12 19.43 5.20
C GLU A 71 1.98 18.11 5.95
N THR A 72 0.84 17.87 6.60
CA THR A 72 0.68 16.74 7.51
C THR A 72 -0.16 15.63 6.89
N LEU A 73 0.20 14.38 7.22
CA LEU A 73 -0.55 13.21 6.78
C LEU A 73 -2.04 13.28 7.20
N PRO A 74 -2.40 13.66 8.45
CA PRO A 74 -3.80 13.81 8.84
C PRO A 74 -4.57 14.82 7.99
N ASP A 75 -3.98 15.96 7.66
CA ASP A 75 -4.65 16.99 6.84
C ASP A 75 -4.88 16.50 5.41
N ILE A 76 -3.88 15.82 4.81
CA ILE A 76 -3.99 15.22 3.48
C ILE A 76 -5.16 14.24 3.45
N MET A 77 -5.23 13.34 4.42
CA MET A 77 -6.26 12.30 4.48
C MET A 77 -7.65 12.88 4.79
N LYS A 78 -7.74 13.89 5.64
CA LYS A 78 -8.99 14.60 5.91
C LYS A 78 -9.51 15.31 4.65
N LYS A 79 -8.65 16.06 3.96
CA LYS A 79 -9.02 16.74 2.72
C LYS A 79 -9.42 15.76 1.62
N THR A 80 -8.72 14.62 1.56
CA THR A 80 -9.04 13.52 0.67
C THR A 80 -10.41 12.93 0.99
N ASN A 81 -10.74 12.70 2.26
CA ASN A 81 -12.06 12.20 2.66
C ASN A 81 -13.18 13.18 2.33
N GLU A 82 -12.99 14.49 2.54
CA GLU A 82 -13.97 15.51 2.17
C GLU A 82 -14.27 15.46 0.66
N MET A 83 -13.22 15.41 -0.17
CA MET A 83 -13.34 15.28 -1.62
C MET A 83 -14.06 13.98 -2.01
N LEU A 84 -13.69 12.86 -1.40
CA LEU A 84 -14.31 11.57 -1.66
C LEU A 84 -15.79 11.57 -1.25
N TYR A 85 -16.13 12.02 -0.04
CA TYR A 85 -17.50 12.00 0.49
C TYR A 85 -18.49 12.79 -0.38
N ASP A 86 -18.06 13.90 -0.97
CA ASP A 86 -18.89 14.68 -1.89
C ASP A 86 -19.10 13.95 -3.23
N GLU A 87 -18.12 13.18 -3.69
CA GLU A 87 -18.20 12.37 -4.91
C GLU A 87 -18.89 11.01 -4.71
N THR A 88 -18.83 10.45 -3.50
CA THR A 88 -19.21 9.06 -3.19
C THR A 88 -20.64 8.91 -2.64
N ARG A 89 -21.51 9.91 -2.80
CA ARG A 89 -22.94 9.86 -2.40
C ARG A 89 -23.74 8.65 -2.94
N ASN A 90 -23.14 7.83 -3.80
CA ASN A 90 -23.67 6.57 -4.34
C ASN A 90 -23.16 5.30 -3.63
N GLY A 91 -22.46 5.41 -2.49
CA GLY A 91 -21.99 4.26 -1.69
C GLY A 91 -20.62 3.71 -2.05
N THR A 92 -19.83 4.44 -2.84
CA THR A 92 -18.43 4.11 -3.16
C THR A 92 -17.53 4.49 -1.98
N PHE A 93 -16.50 3.71 -1.69
CA PHE A 93 -15.50 4.05 -0.68
C PHE A 93 -14.15 3.50 -1.10
N ILE A 94 -13.09 4.00 -0.47
CA ILE A 94 -11.71 3.56 -0.74
C ILE A 94 -11.11 3.05 0.56
N THR A 95 -10.63 1.80 0.54
CA THR A 95 -9.66 1.35 1.54
C THR A 95 -8.27 1.77 1.09
N MET A 96 -7.43 2.33 1.97
CA MET A 96 -6.06 2.67 1.58
C MET A 96 -5.08 2.72 2.74
N VAL A 97 -3.83 2.39 2.46
CA VAL A 97 -2.69 2.80 3.27
C VAL A 97 -2.01 3.97 2.59
N PHE A 98 -1.74 5.02 3.36
CA PHE A 98 -0.89 6.11 2.91
C PHE A 98 0.30 6.27 3.84
N MET A 99 1.48 6.43 3.25
CA MET A 99 2.71 6.69 3.96
C MET A 99 3.45 7.90 3.38
N ILE A 100 4.04 8.72 4.24
CA ILE A 100 4.92 9.82 3.87
C ILE A 100 6.28 9.58 4.50
N PHE A 101 7.31 9.46 3.68
CA PHE A 101 8.68 9.27 4.10
C PHE A 101 9.51 10.53 3.87
N ASN A 102 10.14 11.01 4.93
CA ASN A 102 11.19 12.03 4.87
C ASN A 102 12.56 11.32 4.77
N PRO A 103 13.29 11.45 3.64
CA PRO A 103 14.58 10.80 3.46
C PRO A 103 15.71 11.41 4.32
N GLU A 104 15.66 12.71 4.61
CA GLU A 104 16.70 13.42 5.37
C GLU A 104 16.81 12.89 6.80
N ASN A 105 15.65 12.70 7.45
CA ASN A 105 15.60 12.23 8.83
C ASN A 105 15.15 10.76 8.95
N ARG A 106 14.82 10.07 7.85
CA ARG A 106 14.34 8.67 7.85
C ARG A 106 13.09 8.43 8.68
N ILE A 107 12.24 9.45 8.82
CA ILE A 107 10.96 9.34 9.51
C ILE A 107 9.88 8.98 8.48
N LEU A 108 9.11 7.94 8.81
CA LEU A 108 7.94 7.52 8.09
C LEU A 108 6.70 7.84 8.93
N TYR A 109 5.78 8.61 8.35
CA TYR A 109 4.43 8.74 8.85
C TYR A 109 3.52 7.82 8.08
N TYR A 110 2.59 7.14 8.75
CA TYR A 110 1.60 6.34 8.04
C TYR A 110 0.21 6.41 8.69
N THR A 111 -0.79 6.13 7.88
CA THR A 111 -2.15 5.81 8.33
C THR A 111 -2.71 4.66 7.48
N ASN A 112 -3.67 3.94 8.04
CA ASN A 112 -4.40 2.90 7.38
C ASN A 112 -5.91 3.18 7.46
N ALA A 113 -6.50 3.56 6.33
CA ALA A 113 -7.93 3.75 6.15
C ALA A 113 -8.59 2.43 5.72
N GLY A 114 -8.71 1.50 6.67
CA GLY A 114 -9.47 0.25 6.51
C GLY A 114 -8.91 -0.78 5.52
N HIS A 115 -7.62 -0.73 5.19
CA HIS A 115 -6.93 -1.64 4.27
C HIS A 115 -6.09 -2.68 5.05
N PRO A 116 -5.63 -3.80 4.44
CA PRO A 116 -4.71 -4.71 5.11
C PRO A 116 -3.44 -4.03 5.65
N PRO A 117 -2.99 -4.36 6.88
CA PRO A 117 -1.87 -3.68 7.52
C PRO A 117 -0.54 -4.01 6.82
N PRO A 118 0.31 -3.01 6.56
CA PRO A 118 1.66 -3.22 6.02
C PRO A 118 2.53 -4.07 6.96
N LEU A 119 3.44 -4.84 6.39
CA LEU A 119 4.46 -5.58 7.13
C LEU A 119 5.79 -4.84 7.09
N LEU A 120 6.29 -4.43 8.25
CA LEU A 120 7.67 -3.97 8.43
C LEU A 120 8.57 -5.16 8.69
N TRP A 121 9.65 -5.28 7.92
CA TRP A 121 10.64 -6.34 8.03
C TRP A 121 12.05 -5.74 8.09
N ASN A 122 12.89 -6.25 9.00
CA ASN A 122 14.31 -5.96 8.98
C ASN A 122 15.12 -7.25 8.97
N SER A 123 15.81 -7.50 7.87
CA SER A 123 16.57 -8.72 7.63
C SER A 123 17.78 -8.88 8.55
N ARG A 124 18.38 -7.77 9.02
CA ARG A 124 19.56 -7.76 9.91
C ARG A 124 19.17 -8.07 11.36
N LYS A 125 18.15 -7.39 11.86
CA LYS A 125 17.62 -7.56 13.23
C LYS A 125 16.73 -8.79 13.35
N LYS A 126 16.35 -9.41 12.22
CA LYS A 126 15.43 -10.56 12.14
C LYS A 126 14.10 -10.29 12.85
N TYR A 127 13.60 -9.06 12.75
CA TYR A 127 12.34 -8.65 13.35
C TYR A 127 11.33 -8.27 12.27
N SER A 128 10.08 -8.63 12.51
CA SER A 128 8.90 -8.25 11.74
C SER A 128 7.89 -7.54 12.65
N ARG A 129 7.12 -6.60 12.09
CA ARG A 129 6.05 -5.90 12.80
C ARG A 129 4.93 -5.49 11.83
N TRP A 130 3.70 -5.86 12.16
CA TRP A 130 2.51 -5.36 11.49
C TRP A 130 2.23 -3.91 11.88
N LEU A 131 1.98 -3.05 10.90
CA LEU A 131 1.70 -1.63 11.11
C LEU A 131 0.19 -1.39 11.26
N ASN A 132 -0.35 -1.69 12.45
CA ASN A 132 -1.80 -1.75 12.71
C ASN A 132 -2.33 -0.77 13.77
N LYS A 133 -1.55 0.21 14.25
CA LYS A 133 -2.03 1.14 15.29
C LYS A 133 -2.74 2.38 14.76
N ALA A 134 -2.24 3.00 13.68
CA ALA A 134 -2.84 4.18 13.09
C ALA A 134 -3.94 3.80 12.08
N CYS A 135 -5.10 3.39 12.58
CA CYS A 135 -6.22 2.96 11.76
C CYS A 135 -7.38 3.96 11.80
N THR A 136 -8.05 4.13 10.67
CA THR A 136 -9.27 4.94 10.51
C THR A 136 -10.25 4.17 9.60
N PRO A 137 -11.57 4.46 9.63
CA PRO A 137 -12.50 3.87 8.67
C PRO A 137 -12.09 4.14 7.21
N PRO A 138 -12.53 3.32 6.24
CA PRO A 138 -12.35 3.61 4.83
C PRO A 138 -12.86 5.01 4.46
N LEU A 139 -12.18 5.64 3.50
CA LEU A 139 -12.50 7.01 3.10
C LEU A 139 -13.78 7.06 2.27
N GLY A 140 -14.56 8.13 2.45
CA GLY A 140 -15.83 8.34 1.76
C GLY A 140 -17.05 7.72 2.44
N ILE A 141 -16.88 6.94 3.52
CA ILE A 141 -17.99 6.34 4.28
C ILE A 141 -18.69 7.38 5.17
N SER A 142 -17.94 8.31 5.74
CA SER A 142 -18.47 9.30 6.69
C SER A 142 -17.85 10.66 6.41
N LYS A 143 -18.66 11.71 6.51
CA LYS A 143 -18.22 13.10 6.28
C LYS A 143 -17.11 13.49 7.25
N GLU A 144 -17.30 13.13 8.51
CA GLU A 144 -16.35 13.41 9.59
C GLU A 144 -15.64 12.11 9.97
N ILE A 145 -14.32 12.11 9.83
CA ILE A 145 -13.47 11.00 10.25
C ILE A 145 -12.32 11.53 11.11
N SER A 146 -11.95 10.75 12.13
CA SER A 146 -10.74 11.00 12.89
C SER A 146 -9.57 10.33 12.19
N ILE A 147 -8.63 11.11 11.68
CA ILE A 147 -7.40 10.57 11.09
C ILE A 147 -6.34 10.43 12.18
N GLN A 148 -5.84 9.21 12.35
CA GLN A 148 -4.67 8.91 13.16
C GLN A 148 -3.46 8.73 12.25
N ALA A 149 -2.30 9.22 12.67
CA ALA A 149 -1.02 8.94 12.02
C ALA A 149 -0.04 8.41 13.06
N GLU A 150 0.72 7.37 12.72
CA GLU A 150 1.83 6.90 13.55
C GLU A 150 3.16 7.27 12.87
N GLU A 151 4.11 7.67 13.71
CA GLU A 151 5.48 7.98 13.31
C GLU A 151 6.39 6.78 13.58
N ILE A 152 7.23 6.44 12.61
CA ILE A 152 8.24 5.39 12.73
C ILE A 152 9.57 5.91 12.21
N LYS A 153 10.63 5.73 13.01
CA LYS A 153 12.01 5.92 12.55
C LYS A 153 12.51 4.67 11.84
N LEU A 154 12.77 4.76 10.54
CA LEU A 154 13.33 3.65 9.77
C LEU A 154 14.85 3.54 9.98
N SER A 155 15.30 2.31 10.15
CA SER A 155 16.71 1.90 10.15
C SER A 155 17.12 1.41 8.76
N LYS A 156 18.41 1.52 8.43
CA LYS A 156 18.94 0.90 7.20
C LYS A 156 18.61 -0.61 7.20
N GLY A 157 18.17 -1.13 6.04
CA GLY A 157 17.68 -2.50 5.88
C GLY A 157 16.24 -2.74 6.35
N ASP A 158 15.53 -1.73 6.86
CA ASP A 158 14.08 -1.82 7.03
C ASP A 158 13.40 -1.84 5.64
N CYS A 159 12.49 -2.78 5.47
CA CYS A 159 11.64 -2.95 4.30
C CYS A 159 10.18 -2.93 4.72
N LEU A 160 9.35 -2.25 3.95
CA LEU A 160 7.90 -2.28 4.08
C LEU A 160 7.29 -3.01 2.91
N VAL A 161 6.36 -3.90 3.24
CA VAL A 161 5.55 -4.65 2.28
C VAL A 161 4.10 -4.21 2.45
N LEU A 162 3.57 -3.57 1.43
CA LEU A 162 2.19 -3.15 1.28
C LEU A 162 1.53 -4.06 0.25
N TYR A 163 0.29 -4.46 0.48
CA TYR A 163 -0.40 -5.42 -0.37
C TYR A 163 -1.92 -5.22 -0.27
N THR A 164 -2.62 -5.58 -1.33
CA THR A 164 -4.09 -5.67 -1.34
C THR A 164 -4.56 -7.01 -0.78
N ASP A 165 -5.84 -7.09 -0.44
CA ASP A 165 -6.45 -8.28 0.19
C ASP A 165 -6.37 -9.52 -0.71
N GLY A 166 -6.36 -9.36 -2.04
CA GLY A 166 -6.12 -10.44 -3.00
C GLY A 166 -4.93 -11.34 -2.67
N LEU A 167 -3.89 -10.83 -1.99
CA LEU A 167 -2.77 -11.64 -1.51
C LEU A 167 -3.14 -12.54 -0.31
N ILE A 168 -3.73 -11.95 0.74
CA ILE A 168 -4.02 -12.69 1.98
C ILE A 168 -5.28 -13.53 1.87
N GLU A 169 -6.18 -13.17 0.96
CA GLU A 169 -7.44 -13.86 0.68
C GLU A 169 -7.33 -14.96 -0.37
N ALA A 170 -6.18 -15.06 -1.05
CA ALA A 170 -5.85 -16.17 -1.95
C ALA A 170 -6.07 -17.54 -1.29
N ARG A 171 -6.51 -18.53 -2.07
CA ARG A 171 -6.94 -19.84 -1.57
C ARG A 171 -6.26 -20.99 -2.29
N ASN A 172 -5.83 -21.98 -1.51
CA ASN A 172 -5.36 -23.25 -2.06
C ASN A 172 -6.56 -24.16 -2.46
N SER A 173 -6.26 -25.38 -2.94
CA SER A 173 -7.26 -26.40 -3.33
C SER A 173 -8.26 -26.74 -2.23
N ASP A 174 -7.84 -26.64 -0.97
CA ASP A 174 -8.67 -26.97 0.19
C ASP A 174 -9.50 -25.76 0.67
N GLY A 175 -9.42 -24.63 -0.05
CA GLY A 175 -10.08 -23.38 0.30
C GLY A 175 -9.43 -22.62 1.46
N THR A 176 -8.25 -23.04 1.91
CA THR A 176 -7.50 -22.41 3.01
C THR A 176 -6.90 -21.10 2.53
N LEU A 177 -7.03 -20.05 3.34
CA LEU A 177 -6.47 -18.72 3.07
C LEU A 177 -4.94 -18.72 3.14
N TYR A 178 -4.28 -17.96 2.26
CA TYR A 178 -2.84 -17.69 2.32
C TYR A 178 -2.47 -17.04 3.66
N GLY A 179 -3.14 -15.93 3.97
CA GLY A 179 -3.15 -15.30 5.30
C GLY A 179 -1.84 -14.66 5.77
N PHE A 180 -1.96 -13.89 6.85
CA PHE A 180 -0.86 -13.08 7.40
C PHE A 180 0.34 -13.90 7.88
N LYS A 181 0.11 -15.05 8.53
CA LYS A 181 1.19 -15.88 9.10
C LYS A 181 2.13 -16.41 8.02
N ARG A 182 1.58 -16.82 6.87
CA ARG A 182 2.37 -17.31 5.74
C ARG A 182 3.16 -16.17 5.11
N LEU A 183 2.50 -15.05 4.84
CA LEU A 183 3.15 -13.84 4.33
C LEU A 183 4.35 -13.42 5.19
N GLU A 184 4.18 -13.36 6.52
CA GLU A 184 5.26 -13.04 7.43
C GLU A 184 6.41 -14.07 7.37
N SER A 185 6.09 -15.36 7.35
CA SER A 185 7.10 -16.44 7.21
C SER A 185 7.93 -16.30 5.94
N VAL A 186 7.27 -16.00 4.81
CA VAL A 186 7.92 -15.84 3.50
C VAL A 186 8.81 -14.61 3.47
N VAL A 187 8.31 -13.46 3.95
CA VAL A 187 9.10 -12.21 4.03
C VAL A 187 10.31 -12.36 4.94
N ARG A 188 10.20 -13.11 6.05
CA ARG A 188 11.34 -13.37 6.95
C ARG A 188 12.47 -14.17 6.32
N GLN A 189 12.17 -14.92 5.26
CA GLN A 189 13.14 -15.67 4.47
C GLN A 189 13.71 -14.85 3.30
N ALA A 190 13.12 -13.68 3.02
CA ALA A 190 13.60 -12.78 1.98
C ALA A 190 14.78 -11.92 2.47
N GLY A 191 15.54 -11.39 1.49
CA GLY A 191 16.64 -10.45 1.72
C GLY A 191 16.16 -9.04 2.08
N SER A 192 16.95 -8.03 1.68
CA SER A 192 16.67 -6.60 1.93
C SER A 192 16.41 -5.80 0.65
N SER A 193 16.22 -6.46 -0.50
CA SER A 193 15.84 -5.80 -1.76
C SER A 193 14.34 -5.87 -1.93
N ALA A 194 13.72 -4.78 -2.38
CA ALA A 194 12.28 -4.70 -2.62
C ALA A 194 11.84 -5.75 -3.66
N LYS A 195 12.56 -5.86 -4.78
CA LYS A 195 12.26 -6.86 -5.82
C LYS A 195 12.38 -8.29 -5.31
N GLY A 196 13.47 -8.61 -4.59
CA GLY A 196 13.66 -9.97 -4.04
C GLY A 196 12.60 -10.37 -3.01
N ILE A 197 12.05 -9.41 -2.25
CA ILE A 197 10.90 -9.68 -1.36
C ILE A 197 9.66 -10.02 -2.18
N ILE A 198 9.33 -9.20 -3.18
CA ILE A 198 8.18 -9.43 -4.06
C ILE A 198 8.30 -10.74 -4.81
N ASP A 199 9.45 -11.01 -5.45
CA ASP A 199 9.68 -12.26 -6.19
C ASP A 199 9.46 -13.49 -5.30
N LYS A 200 9.88 -13.41 -4.02
CA LYS A 200 9.72 -14.50 -3.06
C LYS A 200 8.25 -14.70 -2.65
N ILE A 201 7.49 -13.61 -2.48
CA ILE A 201 6.05 -13.68 -2.20
C ILE A 201 5.30 -14.26 -3.39
N VAL A 202 5.57 -13.78 -4.60
CA VAL A 202 4.90 -14.24 -5.82
C VAL A 202 5.19 -15.71 -6.08
N ALA A 203 6.46 -16.15 -5.94
CA ALA A 203 6.80 -17.56 -6.09
C ALA A 203 6.07 -18.45 -5.08
N ASP A 204 6.02 -18.05 -3.80
CA ASP A 204 5.31 -18.82 -2.78
C ASP A 204 3.79 -18.83 -3.01
N LEU A 205 3.22 -17.73 -3.52
CA LEU A 205 1.81 -17.66 -3.88
C LEU A 205 1.48 -18.59 -5.06
N CYS A 206 2.32 -18.60 -6.11
CA CYS A 206 2.15 -19.51 -7.25
C CYS A 206 2.25 -20.99 -6.85
N ASP A 207 3.11 -21.33 -5.89
CA ASP A 207 3.22 -22.70 -5.35
C ASP A 207 2.02 -23.06 -4.44
N PHE A 208 1.39 -22.06 -3.81
CA PHE A 208 0.25 -22.23 -2.91
C PHE A 208 -1.08 -22.39 -3.66
N GLU A 209 -1.26 -21.67 -4.77
CA GLU A 209 -2.45 -21.71 -5.59
C GLU A 209 -2.40 -22.88 -6.59
N VAL A 210 -3.50 -23.62 -6.70
CA VAL A 210 -3.61 -24.78 -7.62
C VAL A 210 -4.21 -24.36 -8.97
N TYR A 211 -4.76 -23.15 -9.08
CA TYR A 211 -5.42 -22.62 -10.28
C TYR A 211 -4.88 -21.24 -10.65
N PRO A 212 -4.57 -20.98 -11.93
CA PRO A 212 -3.93 -19.72 -12.38
C PRO A 212 -4.91 -18.54 -12.51
N GLU A 213 -6.18 -18.70 -12.14
CA GLU A 213 -7.15 -17.61 -12.18
C GLU A 213 -7.12 -16.85 -10.85
N TYR A 214 -6.33 -15.78 -10.83
CA TYR A 214 -6.42 -14.74 -9.80
C TYR A 214 -7.88 -14.29 -9.71
N ARG A 215 -8.54 -14.64 -8.60
CA ARG A 215 -9.96 -14.32 -8.39
C ARG A 215 -10.18 -12.84 -8.08
N ASP A 216 -9.13 -12.18 -7.61
CA ASP A 216 -9.11 -10.75 -7.34
C ASP A 216 -7.82 -10.10 -7.83
N ASP A 217 -7.82 -8.77 -7.86
CA ASP A 217 -6.63 -8.01 -8.19
C ASP A 217 -5.54 -8.26 -7.14
N LEU A 218 -4.31 -8.44 -7.61
CA LEU A 218 -3.13 -8.62 -6.77
C LEU A 218 -2.19 -7.45 -6.96
N THR A 219 -2.01 -6.66 -5.90
CA THR A 219 -1.01 -5.60 -5.86
C THR A 219 -0.10 -5.79 -4.67
N ILE A 220 1.21 -5.75 -4.93
CA ILE A 220 2.25 -5.77 -3.90
C ILE A 220 3.20 -4.61 -4.19
N LEU A 221 3.36 -3.71 -3.23
CA LEU A 221 4.34 -2.63 -3.25
C LEU A 221 5.35 -2.86 -2.12
N ALA A 222 6.62 -2.95 -2.47
CA ALA A 222 7.69 -3.05 -1.50
C ALA A 222 8.61 -1.84 -1.61
N PHE A 223 9.03 -1.29 -0.47
CA PHE A 223 10.16 -0.36 -0.45
C PHE A 223 11.10 -0.67 0.70
N CYS A 224 12.40 -0.54 0.45
CA CYS A 224 13.46 -0.84 1.40
C CYS A 224 14.40 0.36 1.52
N LEU A 225 14.73 0.73 2.76
CA LEU A 225 15.78 1.71 3.00
C LEU A 225 17.14 1.04 2.75
N LYS A 226 17.82 1.46 1.68
CA LYS A 226 19.09 0.90 1.23
C LYS A 226 20.14 0.99 2.33
N ASP A 227 20.97 -0.04 2.37
CA ASP A 227 22.09 -0.14 3.31
C ASP A 227 23.31 0.71 2.92
N GLN A 228 23.24 1.51 1.85
CA GLN A 228 24.44 2.14 1.27
C GLN A 228 25.24 2.91 2.33
N PRO A 229 26.59 2.80 2.31
CA PRO A 229 27.47 3.46 3.27
C PRO A 229 27.16 4.95 3.40
#